data_AF-A0A6P1RM85-F1
#
_entry.id   AF-A0A6P1RM85-F1
#
_cell.length_a   1.000
_cell.length_b   1.000
_cell.length_c   1.000
_cell.angle_alpha   90.00
_cell.angle_beta   90.00
_cell.angle_gamma   90.00
#
_symmetry.space_group_name_H-M   'P 1'
#
loop_
_entity.id
_entity.type
_entity.pdbx_description
1 polymer ?
#
loop_
_entity_poly.entity_id
_entity_poly.type
_entity_poly.pdbx_seq_one_letter_code
_entity_poly.pdbx_strand_id
1 'polypeptide(L)'
;MERATRVSEHIESAAAAADILRVLDTVQSSLLHRAEEHALADSSRATVISNQITDTRAAIAESLQLLGANLLAVGSRQDEAVASLKRLIAGPETGALAIDLYLGLLEKVLTGTLHGDAAISDTGTAQQDEIRRAVGYDWPATAETMIGVARLRNVRMLLERAIAEKIPGDFIETGVWRGGTCIYARAILMAHHQPTRRVFVADSFRGLPPPDPENYPADTNDPHSTFAALSVSREEVERNFRRYGLLDENVVFVEGWFKDSLPTAPIEKIAVLRLDGDMYESTIQALNALYHKVSPGGFVIIDDYILKNCAQAVDNFRSTHRIDAPLSAVDGAAVWWQVPASRGALP
;
A
#
# COMPACT_ATOMS: atom_id res chain seq x y z
N MET A 1 6.52 26.97 15.09
CA MET A 1 6.73 28.38 15.49
C MET A 1 8.21 28.69 15.69
N GLU A 2 8.96 27.95 16.52
CA GLU A 2 10.40 28.18 16.78
C GLU A 2 11.33 28.22 15.54
N ARG A 3 11.02 27.49 14.45
CA ARG A 3 11.84 27.53 13.21
C ARG A 3 11.65 28.80 12.37
N ALA A 4 10.46 29.39 12.36
CA ALA A 4 10.21 30.67 11.69
C ALA A 4 10.89 31.82 12.47
N THR A 5 10.92 31.70 13.81
CA THR A 5 11.65 32.60 14.70
C THR A 5 13.15 32.60 14.39
N ARG A 6 13.79 31.43 14.21
CA ARG A 6 15.23 31.33 13.89
C ARG A 6 15.63 31.91 12.52
N VAL A 7 14.76 31.78 11.51
CA VAL A 7 15.00 32.39 10.19
C VAL A 7 14.82 33.91 10.25
N SER A 8 13.82 34.38 11.01
CA SER A 8 13.63 35.81 11.29
C SER A 8 14.83 36.40 12.04
N GLU A 9 15.35 35.71 13.06
CA GLU A 9 16.55 36.10 13.82
C GLU A 9 17.80 36.19 12.94
N HIS A 10 17.96 35.31 11.94
CA HIS A 10 19.09 35.37 11.00
C HIS A 10 18.96 36.50 9.97
N ILE A 11 17.75 36.83 9.53
CA ILE A 11 17.50 37.98 8.65
C ILE A 11 17.70 39.29 9.42
N GLU A 12 17.21 39.37 10.66
CA GLU A 12 17.47 40.49 11.57
C GLU A 12 18.97 40.66 11.87
N SER A 13 19.71 39.55 12.02
CA SER A 13 21.17 39.57 12.20
C SER A 13 21.92 40.10 10.97
N ALA A 14 21.48 39.77 9.76
CA ALA A 14 22.07 40.29 8.52
C ALA A 14 21.75 41.78 8.30
N ALA A 15 20.53 42.22 8.61
CA ALA A 15 20.15 43.63 8.61
C ALA A 15 20.95 44.43 9.66
N ALA A 16 21.10 43.88 10.86
CA ALA A 16 21.93 44.45 11.91
C ALA A 16 23.41 44.56 11.49
N ALA A 17 23.95 43.58 10.77
CA ALA A 17 25.31 43.63 10.23
C ALA A 17 25.49 44.75 9.17
N ALA A 18 24.49 44.96 8.31
CA ALA A 18 24.50 46.05 7.34
C ALA A 18 24.41 47.43 8.01
N ASP A 19 23.61 47.55 9.09
CA ASP A 19 23.53 48.78 9.88
C ASP A 19 24.81 49.02 10.70
N ILE A 20 25.45 47.97 11.25
CA ILE A 20 26.76 48.06 11.89
C ILE A 20 27.82 48.59 10.90
N LEU A 21 27.83 48.11 9.66
CA LEU A 21 28.74 48.61 8.61
C LEU A 21 28.51 50.10 8.29
N ARG A 22 27.25 50.55 8.21
CA ARG A 22 26.92 51.97 8.02
C ARG A 22 27.34 52.83 9.20
N VAL A 23 27.16 52.33 10.43
CA VAL A 23 27.62 53.02 11.65
C VAL A 23 29.15 53.12 11.65
N LEU A 24 29.87 52.07 11.26
CA LEU A 24 31.33 52.06 11.16
C LEU A 24 31.84 53.04 10.08
N ASP A 25 31.17 53.13 8.92
CA ASP A 25 31.50 54.13 7.88
C ASP A 25 31.31 55.58 8.37
N THR A 26 30.25 55.81 9.15
CA THR A 26 29.94 57.13 9.73
C THR A 26 30.97 57.50 10.81
N VAL A 27 31.31 56.56 11.70
CA VAL A 27 32.34 56.73 12.73
C VAL A 27 33.71 56.97 12.10
N GLN A 28 34.08 56.21 11.06
CA GLN A 28 35.34 56.39 10.35
C GLN A 28 35.44 57.76 9.66
N SER A 29 34.37 58.19 8.97
CA SER A 29 34.35 59.53 8.34
C SER A 29 34.45 60.65 9.37
N SER A 30 33.78 60.51 10.52
CA SER A 30 33.87 61.49 11.61
C SER A 30 35.25 61.51 12.30
N LEU A 31 35.91 60.36 12.41
CA LEU A 31 37.26 60.25 12.99
C LEU A 31 38.33 60.78 12.04
N LEU A 32 38.21 60.53 10.73
CA LEU A 32 39.07 61.11 9.70
C LEU A 32 38.95 62.64 9.69
N HIS A 33 37.73 63.15 9.72
CA HIS A 33 37.49 64.60 9.75
C HIS A 33 38.05 65.26 11.02
N ARG A 34 37.87 64.64 12.20
CA ARG A 34 38.47 65.12 13.47
C ARG A 34 39.99 64.97 13.52
N ALA A 35 40.56 63.96 12.86
CA ALA A 35 42.01 63.78 12.77
C ALA A 35 42.66 64.83 11.86
N GLU A 36 41.95 65.27 10.81
CA GLU A 36 42.35 66.39 9.94
C GLU A 36 42.27 67.74 10.68
N GLU A 37 41.26 67.95 11.52
CA GLU A 37 41.13 69.18 12.35
C GLU A 37 42.19 69.28 13.47
N HIS A 38 42.67 68.14 13.99
CA HIS A 38 43.61 68.08 15.12
C HIS A 38 45.05 67.71 14.76
N ALA A 39 45.51 68.04 13.55
CA ALA A 39 46.86 67.73 13.03
C ALA A 39 48.06 68.41 13.78
N LEU A 40 47.94 68.66 15.08
CA LEU A 40 49.03 69.03 16.00
C LEU A 40 48.80 68.40 17.38
N ALA A 41 48.94 67.06 17.52
CA ALA A 41 49.22 66.48 18.85
C ALA A 41 49.88 65.08 18.89
N ASP A 42 49.51 64.06 18.09
CA ASP A 42 50.18 62.74 18.17
C ASP A 42 49.89 61.81 16.96
N SER A 43 50.73 61.88 15.92
CA SER A 43 50.49 61.21 14.63
C SER A 43 50.62 59.68 14.66
N SER A 44 51.34 59.14 15.66
CA SER A 44 51.56 57.69 15.76
C SER A 44 50.31 56.94 16.21
N ARG A 45 49.54 57.51 17.14
CA ARG A 45 48.30 56.90 17.65
C ARG A 45 47.17 56.90 16.62
N ALA A 46 47.05 57.97 15.85
CA ALA A 46 46.06 58.06 14.76
C ALA A 46 46.33 57.03 13.65
N THR A 47 47.61 56.81 13.31
CA THR A 47 48.02 55.82 12.32
C THR A 47 47.70 54.39 12.77
N VAL A 48 47.95 54.05 14.04
CA VAL A 48 47.63 52.73 14.60
C VAL A 48 46.12 52.44 14.59
N ILE A 49 45.30 53.43 14.96
CA ILE A 49 43.83 53.28 14.95
C ILE A 49 43.32 53.14 13.52
N SER A 50 43.85 53.91 12.57
CA SER A 50 43.47 53.82 11.15
C SER A 50 43.79 52.44 10.55
N ASN A 51 44.97 51.89 10.87
CA ASN A 51 45.35 50.55 10.43
C ASN A 51 44.45 49.47 11.05
N GLN A 52 44.16 49.56 12.37
CA GLN A 52 43.26 48.61 13.03
C GLN A 52 41.83 48.65 12.46
N ILE A 53 41.31 49.83 12.12
CA ILE A 53 40.00 49.96 11.45
C ILE A 53 40.04 49.32 10.06
N THR A 54 41.12 49.53 9.30
CA THR A 54 41.29 48.97 7.96
C THR A 54 41.37 47.44 7.99
N ASP A 55 42.15 46.87 8.92
CA ASP A 55 42.28 45.43 9.09
C ASP A 55 40.96 44.79 9.55
N THR A 56 40.24 45.46 10.47
CA THR A 56 38.93 45.00 10.93
C THR A 56 37.89 45.02 9.80
N ARG A 57 37.92 46.03 8.92
CA ARG A 57 37.04 46.08 7.73
C ARG A 57 37.33 44.95 6.76
N ALA A 58 38.61 44.66 6.51
CA ALA A 58 39.00 43.56 5.62
C ALA A 58 38.50 42.21 6.17
N ALA A 59 38.68 41.95 7.47
CA ALA A 59 38.22 40.72 8.11
C ALA A 59 36.68 40.56 8.10
N ILE A 60 35.94 41.66 8.29
CA ILE A 60 34.46 41.65 8.21
C ILE A 60 33.98 41.42 6.77
N ALA A 61 34.61 42.06 5.78
CA ALA A 61 34.27 41.88 4.37
C ALA A 61 34.50 40.45 3.89
N GLU A 62 35.62 39.84 4.28
CA GLU A 62 35.93 38.43 3.99
C GLU A 62 34.92 37.48 4.64
N SER A 63 34.58 37.74 5.91
CA SER A 63 33.56 36.96 6.63
C SER A 63 32.17 37.05 5.98
N LEU A 64 31.77 38.23 5.49
CA LEU A 64 30.50 38.42 4.78
C LEU A 64 30.48 37.78 3.39
N GLN A 65 31.61 37.80 2.67
CA GLN A 65 31.75 37.06 1.42
C GLN A 65 31.64 35.56 1.64
N LEU A 66 32.29 35.02 2.69
CA LEU A 66 32.18 33.61 3.06
C LEU A 66 30.76 33.24 3.47
N LEU A 67 30.07 34.11 4.22
CA LEU A 67 28.68 33.91 4.62
C LEU A 67 27.75 33.93 3.40
N GLY A 68 27.95 34.87 2.47
CA GLY A 68 27.20 34.97 1.22
C GLY A 68 27.43 33.77 0.30
N ALA A 69 28.67 33.32 0.16
CA ALA A 69 29.02 32.11 -0.58
C ALA A 69 28.43 30.86 0.07
N ASN A 70 28.42 30.76 1.41
CA ASN A 70 27.76 29.67 2.13
C ASN A 70 26.24 29.74 2.02
N LEU A 71 25.61 30.92 2.05
CA LEU A 71 24.17 31.07 1.81
C LEU A 71 23.78 30.68 0.39
N LEU A 72 24.55 31.10 -0.62
CA LEU A 72 24.34 30.71 -2.02
C LEU A 72 24.61 29.21 -2.23
N ALA A 73 25.60 28.64 -1.54
CA ALA A 73 25.89 27.21 -1.57
C ALA A 73 24.84 26.38 -0.81
N VAL A 74 24.20 26.93 0.23
CA VAL A 74 23.07 26.32 0.93
C VAL A 74 21.79 26.45 0.10
N GLY A 75 21.55 27.60 -0.54
CA GLY A 75 20.43 27.82 -1.45
C GLY A 75 20.50 26.92 -2.69
N SER A 76 21.67 26.82 -3.34
CA SER A 76 21.89 25.90 -4.46
C SER A 76 21.82 24.43 -4.04
N ARG A 77 22.36 24.06 -2.88
CA ARG A 77 22.19 22.69 -2.32
C ARG A 77 20.74 22.41 -1.92
N GLN A 78 19.98 23.41 -1.49
CA GLN A 78 18.56 23.29 -1.20
C GLN A 78 17.74 23.20 -2.49
N ASP A 79 18.04 23.99 -3.52
CA ASP A 79 17.41 23.92 -4.82
C ASP A 79 17.73 22.62 -5.55
N GLU A 80 18.95 22.12 -5.41
CA GLU A 80 19.38 20.82 -5.95
C GLU A 80 18.82 19.66 -5.13
N ALA A 81 18.71 19.79 -3.81
CA ALA A 81 18.01 18.82 -2.96
C ALA A 81 16.49 18.84 -3.20
N VAL A 82 15.88 20.01 -3.44
CA VAL A 82 14.46 20.17 -3.78
C VAL A 82 14.21 19.72 -5.21
N ALA A 83 15.12 19.95 -6.15
CA ALA A 83 15.04 19.41 -7.51
C ALA A 83 15.26 17.90 -7.51
N SER A 84 16.16 17.38 -6.66
CA SER A 84 16.38 15.95 -6.46
C SER A 84 15.18 15.32 -5.79
N LEU A 85 14.61 15.92 -4.74
CA LEU A 85 13.34 15.53 -4.13
C LEU A 85 12.20 15.62 -5.13
N LYS A 86 12.11 16.66 -5.95
CA LYS A 86 11.10 16.76 -7.02
C LYS A 86 11.30 15.69 -8.08
N ARG A 87 12.53 15.29 -8.42
CA ARG A 87 12.79 14.13 -9.31
C ARG A 87 12.53 12.80 -8.62
N LEU A 88 12.77 12.69 -7.31
CA LEU A 88 12.47 11.54 -6.47
C LEU A 88 10.97 11.43 -6.13
N ILE A 89 10.23 12.53 -6.30
CA ILE A 89 8.77 12.65 -6.16
C ILE A 89 8.08 12.56 -7.54
N ALA A 90 8.75 12.93 -8.62
CA ALA A 90 8.24 12.84 -10.00
C ALA A 90 8.76 11.62 -10.79
N GLY A 91 9.61 10.79 -10.19
CA GLY A 91 10.17 9.60 -10.84
C GLY A 91 9.22 8.39 -10.78
N PRO A 92 9.44 7.37 -11.63
CA PRO A 92 8.72 6.09 -11.53
C PRO A 92 8.88 5.41 -10.16
N GLU A 93 9.98 5.69 -9.44
CA GLU A 93 10.22 5.22 -8.06
C GLU A 93 9.25 5.86 -7.06
N THR A 94 8.79 7.09 -7.25
CA THR A 94 7.73 7.68 -6.41
C THR A 94 6.40 7.00 -6.64
N GLY A 95 6.11 6.65 -7.90
CA GLY A 95 4.88 5.93 -8.25
C GLY A 95 4.83 4.60 -7.53
N ALA A 96 5.90 3.80 -7.64
CA ALA A 96 6.04 2.54 -6.93
C ALA A 96 5.94 2.71 -5.40
N LEU A 97 6.65 3.68 -4.82
CA LEU A 97 6.60 3.95 -3.39
C LEU A 97 5.20 4.41 -2.93
N ALA A 98 4.50 5.25 -3.71
CA ALA A 98 3.15 5.69 -3.40
C ALA A 98 2.15 4.53 -3.46
N ILE A 99 2.28 3.66 -4.46
CA ILE A 99 1.49 2.41 -4.57
C ILE A 99 1.75 1.53 -3.35
N ASP A 100 3.02 1.33 -2.96
CA ASP A 100 3.38 0.53 -1.79
C ASP A 100 2.82 1.09 -0.49
N LEU A 101 2.91 2.42 -0.29
CA LEU A 101 2.35 3.09 0.89
C LEU A 101 0.82 2.98 0.92
N TYR A 102 0.16 3.18 -0.22
CA TYR A 102 -1.29 3.07 -0.34
C TYR A 102 -1.77 1.64 -0.06
N LEU A 103 -1.22 0.66 -0.78
CA LEU A 103 -1.62 -0.75 -0.65
C LEU A 103 -1.19 -1.34 0.71
N GLY A 104 -0.08 -0.87 1.29
CA GLY A 104 0.36 -1.25 2.63
C GLY A 104 -0.52 -0.67 3.73
N LEU A 105 -1.02 0.57 3.57
CA LEU A 105 -2.01 1.13 4.50
C LEU A 105 -3.34 0.40 4.38
N LEU A 106 -3.82 0.18 3.15
CA LEU A 106 -5.10 -0.49 2.90
C LEU A 106 -5.10 -1.94 3.43
N GLU A 107 -3.99 -2.67 3.27
CA GLU A 107 -3.78 -3.99 3.89
C GLU A 107 -4.02 -3.94 5.40
N LYS A 108 -3.44 -2.95 6.09
CA LYS A 108 -3.60 -2.81 7.55
C LYS A 108 -5.02 -2.45 7.97
N VAL A 109 -5.71 -1.65 7.16
CA VAL A 109 -7.11 -1.28 7.43
C VAL A 109 -8.02 -2.49 7.25
N LEU A 110 -7.93 -3.17 6.10
CA LEU A 110 -8.81 -4.29 5.76
C LEU A 110 -8.63 -5.50 6.69
N THR A 111 -7.41 -5.71 7.20
CA THR A 111 -7.11 -6.75 8.19
C THR A 111 -7.36 -6.29 9.63
N GLY A 112 -7.73 -5.03 9.85
CA GLY A 112 -7.94 -4.47 11.20
C GLY A 112 -6.68 -4.33 12.05
N THR A 113 -5.48 -4.58 11.49
CA THR A 113 -4.20 -4.45 12.20
C THR A 113 -3.81 -3.00 12.44
N LEU A 114 -4.37 -2.04 11.69
CA LEU A 114 -4.16 -0.61 11.94
C LEU A 114 -4.72 -0.16 13.30
N HIS A 115 -5.84 -0.76 13.73
CA HIS A 115 -6.61 -0.29 14.89
C HIS A 115 -6.68 -1.27 16.04
N GLY A 116 -6.08 -2.47 15.90
CA GLY A 116 -6.17 -3.47 16.96
C GLY A 116 -7.49 -4.22 16.97
N ASP A 117 -8.12 -4.47 15.81
CA ASP A 117 -9.49 -5.03 15.75
C ASP A 117 -9.57 -6.40 16.43
N ALA A 118 -10.48 -6.51 17.39
CA ALA A 118 -10.67 -7.71 18.21
C ALA A 118 -11.06 -8.93 17.36
N ALA A 119 -10.84 -10.13 17.89
CA ALA A 119 -11.36 -11.36 17.30
C ALA A 119 -12.74 -11.69 17.87
N ILE A 120 -13.64 -12.19 17.04
CA ILE A 120 -14.90 -12.82 17.46
C ILE A 120 -14.55 -14.09 18.25
N SER A 121 -15.18 -14.30 19.39
CA SER A 121 -15.09 -15.52 20.19
C SER A 121 -16.47 -15.96 20.69
N ASP A 122 -16.61 -17.23 21.04
CA ASP A 122 -17.86 -17.80 21.58
C ASP A 122 -18.34 -17.08 22.86
N THR A 123 -17.45 -16.36 23.55
CA THR A 123 -17.72 -15.58 24.78
C THR A 123 -17.74 -14.07 24.56
N GLY A 124 -17.71 -13.58 23.31
CA GLY A 124 -17.71 -12.15 22.98
C GLY A 124 -16.56 -11.74 22.07
N THR A 125 -15.77 -10.74 22.47
CA THR A 125 -14.59 -10.29 21.73
C THR A 125 -13.31 -10.58 22.52
N ALA A 126 -12.32 -11.17 21.86
CA ALA A 126 -10.98 -11.36 22.41
C ALA A 126 -10.04 -10.27 21.87
N GLN A 127 -9.10 -9.81 22.70
CA GLN A 127 -8.05 -8.89 22.25
C GLN A 127 -7.33 -9.50 21.03
N GLN A 128 -7.01 -8.67 20.05
CA GLN A 128 -6.32 -9.11 18.85
C GLN A 128 -4.99 -9.79 19.20
N ASP A 129 -4.79 -10.99 18.65
CA ASP A 129 -3.49 -11.65 18.61
C ASP A 129 -2.83 -11.32 17.26
N GLU A 130 -1.75 -10.56 17.28
CA GLU A 130 -1.05 -10.09 16.07
C GLU A 130 -0.54 -11.26 15.22
N ILE A 131 -0.09 -12.35 15.84
CA ILE A 131 0.43 -13.52 15.11
C ILE A 131 -0.73 -14.21 14.41
N ARG A 132 -1.84 -14.44 15.10
CA ARG A 132 -3.04 -15.04 14.49
C ARG A 132 -3.57 -14.19 13.36
N ARG A 133 -3.65 -12.86 13.52
CA ARG A 133 -4.10 -11.97 12.45
C ARG A 133 -3.15 -11.94 11.26
N ALA A 134 -1.84 -12.03 11.50
CA ALA A 134 -0.85 -12.06 10.42
C ALA A 134 -1.05 -13.24 9.47
N VAL A 135 -1.48 -14.39 9.99
CA VAL A 135 -1.76 -15.61 9.21
C VAL A 135 -3.25 -15.91 9.01
N GLY A 136 -4.16 -15.05 9.47
CA GLY A 136 -5.61 -15.20 9.30
C GLY A 136 -6.23 -16.37 10.06
N TYR A 137 -5.74 -16.65 11.27
CA TYR A 137 -6.25 -17.72 12.14
C TYR A 137 -7.28 -17.18 13.15
N ASP A 138 -7.88 -16.02 12.90
CA ASP A 138 -8.95 -15.46 13.72
C ASP A 138 -10.01 -14.79 12.84
N TRP A 139 -11.19 -14.56 13.40
CA TRP A 139 -12.28 -13.87 12.72
C TRP A 139 -12.38 -12.45 13.26
N PRO A 140 -12.06 -11.42 12.47
CA PRO A 140 -12.08 -10.04 12.94
C PRO A 140 -13.51 -9.57 13.26
N ALA A 141 -13.67 -8.87 14.38
CA ALA A 141 -14.95 -8.35 14.82
C ALA A 141 -15.52 -7.33 13.83
N THR A 142 -14.68 -6.46 13.27
CA THR A 142 -15.13 -5.37 12.38
C THR A 142 -14.37 -5.29 11.06
N ALA A 143 -13.16 -5.84 10.96
CA ALA A 143 -12.37 -5.78 9.72
C ALA A 143 -13.08 -6.47 8.55
N GLU A 144 -12.80 -6.02 7.33
CA GLU A 144 -13.51 -6.47 6.13
C GLU A 144 -12.94 -7.76 5.50
N THR A 145 -11.81 -8.29 5.99
CA THR A 145 -11.30 -9.62 5.60
C THR A 145 -10.70 -10.39 6.76
N MET A 146 -10.90 -11.71 6.79
CA MET A 146 -10.36 -12.63 7.81
C MET A 146 -9.13 -13.40 7.33
N ILE A 147 -8.70 -13.20 6.09
CA ILE A 147 -7.65 -14.02 5.44
C ILE A 147 -6.25 -13.72 5.99
N GLY A 148 -6.12 -12.64 6.76
CA GLY A 148 -4.87 -12.19 7.34
C GLY A 148 -3.90 -11.54 6.35
N VAL A 149 -2.77 -11.08 6.89
CA VAL A 149 -1.78 -10.31 6.13
C VAL A 149 -1.08 -11.16 5.07
N ALA A 150 -0.72 -12.40 5.40
CA ALA A 150 0.04 -13.28 4.51
C ALA A 150 -0.74 -13.60 3.21
N ARG A 151 -2.02 -13.98 3.32
CA ARG A 151 -2.87 -14.26 2.15
C ARG A 151 -3.23 -13.00 1.37
N LEU A 152 -3.45 -11.87 2.03
CA LEU A 152 -3.71 -10.60 1.33
C LEU A 152 -2.49 -10.15 0.51
N ARG A 153 -1.27 -10.34 1.03
CA ARG A 153 -0.02 -10.14 0.27
C ARG A 153 0.16 -11.14 -0.87
N ASN A 154 -0.27 -12.39 -0.69
CA ASN A 154 -0.27 -13.38 -1.77
C ASN A 154 -1.17 -12.92 -2.93
N VAL A 155 -2.39 -12.46 -2.63
CA VAL A 155 -3.31 -11.88 -3.65
C VAL A 155 -2.64 -10.72 -4.38
N ARG A 156 -2.02 -9.79 -3.64
CA ARG A 156 -1.27 -8.68 -4.25
C ARG A 156 -0.16 -9.16 -5.18
N MET A 157 0.70 -10.05 -4.68
CA MET A 157 1.82 -10.60 -5.45
C MET A 157 1.33 -11.24 -6.75
N LEU A 158 0.27 -12.04 -6.71
CA LEU A 158 -0.24 -12.76 -7.88
C LEU A 158 -0.95 -11.85 -8.88
N LEU A 159 -1.66 -10.82 -8.40
CA LEU A 159 -2.24 -9.80 -9.28
C LEU A 159 -1.15 -8.94 -9.95
N GLU A 160 -0.16 -8.47 -9.19
CA GLU A 160 0.96 -7.69 -9.74
C GLU A 160 1.78 -8.52 -10.74
N ARG A 161 1.98 -9.82 -10.46
CA ARG A 161 2.57 -10.76 -11.43
C ARG A 161 1.70 -10.91 -12.67
N ALA A 162 0.39 -11.07 -12.55
CA ALA A 162 -0.49 -11.18 -13.70
C ALA A 162 -0.47 -9.93 -14.60
N ILE A 163 -0.33 -8.75 -13.98
CA ILE A 163 -0.16 -7.48 -14.71
C ILE A 163 1.20 -7.44 -15.42
N ALA A 164 2.28 -7.74 -14.70
CA ALA A 164 3.64 -7.71 -15.25
C ALA A 164 3.85 -8.73 -16.38
N GLU A 165 3.30 -9.94 -16.22
CA GLU A 165 3.34 -11.04 -17.18
C GLU A 165 2.27 -10.87 -18.30
N LYS A 166 1.46 -9.81 -18.26
CA LYS A 166 0.39 -9.48 -19.23
C LYS A 166 -0.61 -10.62 -19.43
N ILE A 167 -0.92 -11.35 -18.37
CA ILE A 167 -1.85 -12.48 -18.40
C ILE A 167 -3.27 -11.95 -18.59
N PRO A 168 -3.99 -12.29 -19.67
CA PRO A 168 -5.32 -11.75 -19.90
C PRO A 168 -6.35 -12.29 -18.89
N GLY A 169 -7.39 -11.51 -18.62
CA GLY A 169 -8.55 -11.93 -17.82
C GLY A 169 -8.86 -11.02 -16.65
N ASP A 170 -9.79 -11.43 -15.82
CA ASP A 170 -10.28 -10.70 -14.65
C ASP A 170 -9.76 -11.31 -13.34
N PHE A 171 -10.08 -10.69 -12.20
CA PHE A 171 -9.97 -11.28 -10.87
C PHE A 171 -11.35 -11.79 -10.44
N ILE A 172 -11.41 -12.96 -9.83
CA ILE A 172 -12.63 -13.47 -9.20
C ILE A 172 -12.29 -14.13 -7.86
N GLU A 173 -13.15 -13.89 -6.88
CA GLU A 173 -13.17 -14.56 -5.60
C GLU A 173 -14.52 -15.25 -5.40
N THR A 174 -14.50 -16.53 -4.99
CA THR A 174 -15.70 -17.32 -4.67
C THR A 174 -15.75 -17.57 -3.17
N GLY A 175 -16.58 -16.79 -2.48
CA GLY A 175 -16.63 -16.67 -1.02
C GLY A 175 -15.88 -15.42 -0.58
N VAL A 176 -16.62 -14.36 -0.27
CA VAL A 176 -16.08 -13.00 -0.12
C VAL A 176 -16.31 -12.43 1.27
N TRP A 177 -17.25 -12.99 2.04
CA TRP A 177 -17.65 -12.49 3.35
C TRP A 177 -17.95 -10.98 3.32
N ARG A 178 -17.18 -10.15 4.03
CA ARG A 178 -17.31 -8.68 4.06
C ARG A 178 -16.69 -7.98 2.84
N GLY A 179 -16.05 -8.72 1.93
CA GLY A 179 -15.54 -8.27 0.65
C GLY A 179 -14.14 -7.64 0.68
N GLY A 180 -13.42 -7.68 1.80
CA GLY A 180 -12.15 -6.97 1.96
C GLY A 180 -11.08 -7.39 0.95
N THR A 181 -11.01 -8.68 0.60
CA THR A 181 -10.05 -9.16 -0.39
C THR A 181 -10.38 -8.66 -1.80
N CYS A 182 -11.66 -8.68 -2.21
CA CYS A 182 -12.09 -8.07 -3.47
C CYS A 182 -11.87 -6.54 -3.50
N ILE A 183 -12.10 -5.83 -2.38
CA ILE A 183 -11.78 -4.40 -2.25
C ILE A 183 -10.29 -4.18 -2.50
N TYR A 184 -9.43 -5.02 -1.91
CA TYR A 184 -8.00 -4.95 -2.11
C TYR A 184 -7.59 -5.24 -3.55
N ALA A 185 -8.17 -6.27 -4.17
CA ALA A 185 -7.95 -6.58 -5.58
C ALA A 185 -8.29 -5.38 -6.46
N ARG A 186 -9.44 -4.72 -6.24
CA ARG A 186 -9.83 -3.53 -6.99
C ARG A 186 -8.84 -2.37 -6.82
N ALA A 187 -8.35 -2.16 -5.60
CA ALA A 187 -7.34 -1.16 -5.27
C ALA A 187 -6.01 -1.41 -6.00
N ILE A 188 -5.53 -2.67 -6.01
CA ILE A 188 -4.31 -3.08 -6.73
C ILE A 188 -4.47 -2.76 -8.21
N LEU A 189 -5.60 -3.11 -8.82
CA LEU A 189 -5.85 -2.83 -10.24
C LEU A 189 -5.88 -1.33 -10.55
N MET A 190 -6.47 -0.50 -9.69
CA MET A 190 -6.42 0.96 -9.85
C MET A 190 -5.01 1.51 -9.72
N ALA A 191 -4.28 1.08 -8.70
CA ALA A 191 -2.93 1.53 -8.40
C ALA A 191 -1.96 1.24 -9.56
N HIS A 192 -2.18 0.14 -10.28
CA HIS A 192 -1.37 -0.29 -11.44
C HIS A 192 -2.00 0.07 -12.80
N HIS A 193 -2.92 1.03 -12.84
CA HIS A 193 -3.54 1.53 -14.07
C HIS A 193 -4.20 0.44 -14.94
N GLN A 194 -4.90 -0.51 -14.30
CA GLN A 194 -5.72 -1.55 -14.93
C GLN A 194 -7.23 -1.30 -14.72
N PRO A 195 -7.79 -0.14 -15.11
CA PRO A 195 -9.15 0.22 -14.74
C PRO A 195 -10.22 -0.64 -15.41
N THR A 196 -9.90 -1.32 -16.52
CA THR A 196 -10.86 -2.14 -17.29
C THR A 196 -10.90 -3.61 -16.88
N ARG A 197 -9.93 -4.06 -16.08
CA ARG A 197 -9.93 -5.42 -15.54
C ARG A 197 -10.94 -5.46 -14.39
N ARG A 198 -11.85 -6.42 -14.45
CA ARG A 198 -12.95 -6.53 -13.51
C ARG A 198 -12.56 -7.33 -12.27
N VAL A 199 -13.24 -7.03 -11.17
CA VAL A 199 -13.26 -7.79 -9.93
C VAL A 199 -14.64 -8.40 -9.79
N PHE A 200 -14.70 -9.73 -9.89
CA PHE A 200 -15.91 -10.49 -9.66
C PHE A 200 -16.01 -10.89 -8.19
N VAL A 201 -17.12 -10.50 -7.58
CA VAL A 201 -17.44 -10.70 -6.17
C VAL A 201 -18.53 -11.78 -6.11
N ALA A 202 -18.13 -13.06 -6.04
CA ALA A 202 -19.05 -14.17 -6.12
C ALA A 202 -19.34 -14.77 -4.73
N ASP A 203 -20.58 -14.66 -4.28
CA ASP A 203 -21.00 -15.13 -2.96
C ASP A 203 -22.51 -15.40 -2.94
N SER A 204 -22.95 -16.18 -1.96
CA SER A 204 -24.36 -16.34 -1.66
C SER A 204 -24.96 -15.08 -1.03
N PHE A 205 -24.13 -14.27 -0.37
CA PHE A 205 -24.46 -13.15 0.50
C PHE A 205 -25.41 -13.52 1.66
N ARG A 206 -25.38 -14.79 2.04
CA ARG A 206 -26.23 -15.40 3.08
C ARG A 206 -25.54 -16.54 3.83
N GLY A 207 -24.20 -16.54 3.84
CA GLY A 207 -23.37 -17.56 4.50
C GLY A 207 -23.22 -18.84 3.68
N LEU A 208 -22.75 -19.91 4.33
CA LEU A 208 -22.52 -21.20 3.68
C LEU A 208 -23.81 -22.02 3.53
N PRO A 209 -23.92 -22.86 2.49
CA PRO A 209 -25.05 -23.76 2.34
C PRO A 209 -25.02 -24.85 3.44
N PRO A 210 -26.17 -25.36 3.89
CA PRO A 210 -26.21 -26.58 4.70
C PRO A 210 -25.52 -27.73 3.96
N PRO A 211 -24.79 -28.62 4.65
CA PRO A 211 -24.17 -29.77 4.02
C PRO A 211 -25.15 -30.67 3.26
N ASP A 212 -24.72 -31.15 2.09
CA ASP A 212 -25.42 -32.14 1.28
C ASP A 212 -24.65 -33.47 1.31
N PRO A 213 -24.88 -34.34 2.33
CA PRO A 213 -24.11 -35.56 2.51
C PRO A 213 -24.37 -36.63 1.44
N GLU A 214 -25.46 -36.51 0.68
CA GLU A 214 -25.79 -37.44 -0.41
C GLU A 214 -24.84 -37.23 -1.60
N ASN A 215 -24.57 -35.97 -1.95
CA ASN A 215 -23.73 -35.62 -3.09
C ASN A 215 -22.27 -35.31 -2.69
N TYR A 216 -22.05 -34.79 -1.49
CA TYR A 216 -20.75 -34.33 -0.99
C TYR A 216 -20.49 -34.84 0.44
N PRO A 217 -20.29 -36.17 0.61
CA PRO A 217 -20.13 -36.78 1.93
C PRO A 217 -18.94 -36.23 2.74
N ALA A 218 -17.94 -35.63 2.09
CA ALA A 218 -16.82 -34.95 2.74
C ALA A 218 -17.26 -33.78 3.64
N ASP A 219 -18.41 -33.17 3.36
CA ASP A 219 -18.94 -32.01 4.09
C ASP A 219 -19.96 -32.39 5.17
N THR A 220 -20.27 -33.69 5.38
CA THR A 220 -21.38 -34.16 6.24
C THR A 220 -21.48 -33.51 7.62
N ASN A 221 -20.34 -33.20 8.25
CA ASN A 221 -20.28 -32.62 9.59
C ASN A 221 -19.75 -31.17 9.58
N ASP A 222 -19.78 -30.50 8.45
CA ASP A 222 -19.35 -29.11 8.33
C ASP A 222 -20.33 -28.18 9.07
N PRO A 223 -19.87 -27.39 10.05
CA PRO A 223 -20.73 -26.55 10.86
C PRO A 223 -20.92 -25.14 10.29
N HIS A 224 -20.27 -24.77 9.19
CA HIS A 224 -20.11 -23.38 8.80
C HIS A 224 -21.43 -22.66 8.50
N SER A 225 -22.43 -23.39 7.97
CA SER A 225 -23.77 -22.86 7.73
C SER A 225 -24.51 -22.39 8.99
N THR A 226 -24.02 -22.77 10.18
CA THR A 226 -24.62 -22.40 11.48
C THR A 226 -24.06 -21.08 12.05
N PHE A 227 -22.92 -20.59 11.52
CA PHE A 227 -22.30 -19.37 12.02
C PHE A 227 -22.90 -18.12 11.37
N ALA A 228 -23.76 -17.42 12.10
CA ALA A 228 -24.38 -16.18 11.64
C ALA A 228 -23.36 -15.10 11.22
N ALA A 229 -22.16 -15.09 11.80
CA ALA A 229 -21.08 -14.15 11.48
C ALA A 229 -20.55 -14.29 10.03
N LEU A 230 -20.77 -15.43 9.38
CA LEU A 230 -20.39 -15.67 7.99
C LEU A 230 -21.45 -15.17 6.99
N SER A 231 -22.65 -14.82 7.46
CA SER A 231 -23.73 -14.32 6.61
C SER A 231 -23.69 -12.80 6.50
N VAL A 232 -23.06 -12.29 5.44
CA VAL A 232 -22.98 -10.86 5.13
C VAL A 232 -23.78 -10.55 3.86
N SER A 233 -24.71 -9.61 3.96
CA SER A 233 -25.56 -9.20 2.84
C SER A 233 -24.78 -8.51 1.73
N ARG A 234 -25.27 -8.60 0.50
CA ARG A 234 -24.70 -7.89 -0.65
C ARG A 234 -24.65 -6.39 -0.41
N GLU A 235 -25.70 -5.82 0.17
CA GLU A 235 -25.78 -4.40 0.48
C GLU A 235 -24.66 -3.98 1.43
N GLU A 236 -24.28 -4.85 2.38
CA GLU A 236 -23.15 -4.59 3.28
C GLU A 236 -21.81 -4.63 2.55
N VAL A 237 -21.59 -5.62 1.69
CA VAL A 237 -20.39 -5.69 0.87
C VAL A 237 -20.27 -4.46 -0.03
N GLU A 238 -21.35 -4.05 -0.70
CA GLU A 238 -21.36 -2.82 -1.50
C GLU A 238 -21.09 -1.57 -0.65
N ARG A 239 -21.65 -1.47 0.57
CA ARG A 239 -21.32 -0.37 1.50
C ARG A 239 -19.83 -0.37 1.84
N ASN A 240 -19.22 -1.54 2.06
CA ASN A 240 -17.80 -1.63 2.32
C ASN A 240 -16.98 -1.11 1.14
N PHE A 241 -17.25 -1.54 -0.10
CA PHE A 241 -16.59 -0.97 -1.29
C PHE A 241 -16.74 0.56 -1.38
N ARG A 242 -17.94 1.09 -1.13
CA ARG A 242 -18.20 2.55 -1.15
C ARG A 242 -17.38 3.31 -0.12
N ARG A 243 -17.15 2.76 1.08
CA ARG A 243 -16.33 3.39 2.13
C ARG A 243 -14.89 3.64 1.68
N TYR A 244 -14.37 2.82 0.77
CA TYR A 244 -13.04 2.96 0.21
C TYR A 244 -13.01 3.71 -1.12
N GLY A 245 -14.17 4.14 -1.66
CA GLY A 245 -14.26 4.78 -2.97
C GLY A 245 -13.92 3.83 -4.13
N LEU A 246 -14.11 2.51 -3.95
CA LEU A 246 -13.71 1.47 -4.88
C LEU A 246 -14.91 0.69 -5.46
N LEU A 247 -16.14 1.17 -5.27
CA LEU A 247 -17.31 0.63 -5.96
C LEU A 247 -17.50 1.37 -7.28
N ASP A 248 -17.28 0.68 -8.40
CA ASP A 248 -17.51 1.18 -9.76
C ASP A 248 -18.03 0.07 -10.68
N GLU A 249 -18.21 0.38 -11.97
CA GLU A 249 -18.74 -0.56 -12.97
C GLU A 249 -17.86 -1.78 -13.24
N ASN A 250 -16.61 -1.78 -12.77
CA ASN A 250 -15.69 -2.91 -12.90
C ASN A 250 -15.71 -3.84 -11.68
N VAL A 251 -16.57 -3.55 -10.69
CA VAL A 251 -16.92 -4.48 -9.61
C VAL A 251 -18.23 -5.18 -9.97
N VAL A 252 -18.16 -6.48 -10.26
CA VAL A 252 -19.30 -7.28 -10.73
C VAL A 252 -19.70 -8.30 -9.68
N PHE A 253 -20.88 -8.11 -9.10
CA PHE A 253 -21.44 -9.04 -8.11
C PHE A 253 -22.07 -10.25 -8.80
N VAL A 254 -21.66 -11.44 -8.37
CA VAL A 254 -22.22 -12.73 -8.82
C VAL A 254 -22.92 -13.36 -7.62
N GLU A 255 -24.18 -12.97 -7.44
CA GLU A 255 -24.99 -13.36 -6.30
C GLU A 255 -25.68 -14.71 -6.52
N GLY A 256 -25.51 -15.61 -5.55
CA GLY A 256 -26.16 -16.91 -5.52
C GLY A 256 -25.21 -18.04 -5.14
N TRP A 257 -25.77 -19.24 -4.96
CA TRP A 257 -24.96 -20.44 -4.71
C TRP A 257 -24.08 -20.75 -5.92
N PHE A 258 -22.86 -21.25 -5.69
CA PHE A 258 -21.89 -21.42 -6.77
C PHE A 258 -22.38 -22.31 -7.91
N LYS A 259 -23.10 -23.40 -7.62
CA LYS A 259 -23.76 -24.24 -8.64
C LYS A 259 -24.72 -23.49 -9.56
N ASP A 260 -25.37 -22.43 -9.05
CA ASP A 260 -26.40 -21.69 -9.78
C ASP A 260 -25.81 -20.45 -10.49
N SER A 261 -24.86 -19.78 -9.83
CA SER A 261 -24.39 -18.44 -10.23
C SER A 261 -23.12 -18.47 -11.09
N LEU A 262 -22.17 -19.38 -10.83
CA LEU A 262 -20.88 -19.40 -11.53
C LEU A 262 -20.95 -19.89 -12.99
N PRO A 263 -21.77 -20.90 -13.35
CA PRO A 263 -21.82 -21.39 -14.74
C PRO A 263 -22.23 -20.33 -15.76
N THR A 264 -23.01 -19.34 -15.34
CA THR A 264 -23.53 -18.26 -16.20
C THR A 264 -22.90 -16.90 -15.91
N ALA A 265 -21.92 -16.82 -15.00
CA ALA A 265 -21.20 -15.58 -14.69
C ALA A 265 -20.58 -14.98 -15.97
N PRO A 266 -20.69 -13.66 -16.20
CA PRO A 266 -20.28 -13.01 -17.44
C PRO A 266 -18.75 -12.75 -17.49
N ILE A 267 -17.99 -13.81 -17.20
CA ILE A 267 -16.53 -13.83 -17.15
C ILE A 267 -15.98 -14.68 -18.29
N GLU A 268 -15.15 -14.07 -19.12
CA GLU A 268 -14.58 -14.72 -20.31
C GLU A 268 -13.23 -15.35 -20.01
N LYS A 269 -12.37 -14.61 -19.31
CA LYS A 269 -11.02 -15.04 -18.94
C LYS A 269 -10.73 -14.61 -17.52
N ILE A 270 -9.93 -15.40 -16.81
CA ILE A 270 -9.49 -15.14 -15.44
C ILE A 270 -7.97 -15.15 -15.43
N ALA A 271 -7.33 -14.14 -14.84
CA ALA A 271 -5.90 -14.25 -14.55
C ALA A 271 -5.61 -14.67 -13.12
N VAL A 272 -6.52 -14.37 -12.18
CA VAL A 272 -6.41 -14.82 -10.79
C VAL A 272 -7.79 -15.30 -10.34
N LEU A 273 -7.89 -16.60 -10.05
CA LEU A 273 -9.05 -17.28 -9.51
C LEU A 273 -8.77 -17.60 -8.03
N ARG A 274 -9.50 -17.00 -7.09
CA ARG A 274 -9.39 -17.29 -5.65
C ARG A 274 -10.63 -18.02 -5.16
N LEU A 275 -10.42 -19.18 -4.52
CA LEU A 275 -11.48 -19.99 -3.91
C LEU A 275 -11.31 -19.94 -2.40
N ASP A 276 -12.38 -19.53 -1.71
CA ASP A 276 -12.43 -19.30 -0.26
C ASP A 276 -13.85 -19.61 0.24
N GLY A 277 -14.27 -20.84 -0.03
CA GLY A 277 -15.65 -21.31 0.19
C GLY A 277 -15.74 -22.48 1.16
N ASP A 278 -14.64 -22.80 1.86
CA ASP A 278 -14.41 -23.83 2.89
C ASP A 278 -14.69 -25.29 2.48
N MET A 279 -15.85 -25.53 1.89
CA MET A 279 -16.45 -26.84 1.69
C MET A 279 -15.91 -27.55 0.45
N TYR A 280 -15.99 -28.88 0.45
CA TYR A 280 -15.76 -29.69 -0.74
C TYR A 280 -16.72 -29.25 -1.86
N GLU A 281 -18.02 -29.15 -1.55
CA GLU A 281 -19.07 -28.73 -2.50
C GLU A 281 -18.72 -27.39 -3.15
N SER A 282 -18.44 -26.37 -2.33
CA SER A 282 -18.09 -25.02 -2.80
C SER A 282 -16.88 -25.04 -3.72
N THR A 283 -15.82 -25.73 -3.28
CA THR A 283 -14.54 -25.79 -4.00
C THR A 283 -14.68 -26.49 -5.35
N ILE A 284 -15.32 -27.67 -5.38
CA ILE A 284 -15.45 -28.45 -6.62
C ILE A 284 -16.38 -27.77 -7.62
N GLN A 285 -17.45 -27.11 -7.15
CA GLN A 285 -18.35 -26.35 -8.01
C GLN A 285 -17.65 -25.16 -8.65
N ALA A 286 -16.88 -24.40 -7.87
CA ALA A 286 -16.11 -23.27 -8.38
C ALA A 286 -15.03 -23.70 -9.38
N LEU A 287 -14.26 -24.76 -9.08
CA LEU A 287 -13.26 -25.29 -10.01
C LEU A 287 -13.89 -25.76 -11.34
N ASN A 288 -14.98 -26.53 -11.27
CA ASN A 288 -15.68 -27.01 -12.47
C ASN A 288 -16.21 -25.86 -13.34
N ALA A 289 -16.78 -24.83 -12.71
CA ALA A 289 -17.37 -23.70 -13.42
C ALA A 289 -16.34 -22.71 -13.98
N LEU A 290 -15.19 -22.53 -13.31
CA LEU A 290 -14.29 -21.39 -13.60
C LEU A 290 -12.89 -21.79 -14.06
N TYR A 291 -12.37 -22.95 -13.69
CA TYR A 291 -10.96 -23.29 -13.96
C TYR A 291 -10.61 -23.24 -15.45
N HIS A 292 -11.52 -23.71 -16.31
CA HIS A 292 -11.32 -23.69 -17.76
C HIS A 292 -11.26 -22.27 -18.37
N LYS A 293 -11.65 -21.24 -17.61
CA LYS A 293 -11.55 -19.83 -18.00
C LYS A 293 -10.26 -19.17 -17.49
N VAL A 294 -9.47 -19.86 -16.66
CA VAL A 294 -8.17 -19.34 -16.21
C VAL A 294 -7.20 -19.35 -17.38
N SER A 295 -6.70 -18.18 -17.72
CA SER A 295 -5.77 -18.00 -18.83
C SER A 295 -4.49 -18.82 -18.61
N PRO A 296 -3.84 -19.29 -19.69
CA PRO A 296 -2.49 -19.84 -19.58
C PRO A 296 -1.56 -18.84 -18.89
N GLY A 297 -0.78 -19.31 -17.92
CA GLY A 297 0.04 -18.49 -17.03
C GLY A 297 -0.72 -17.93 -15.82
N GLY A 298 -2.05 -17.94 -15.80
CA GLY A 298 -2.88 -17.43 -14.70
C GLY A 298 -2.74 -18.25 -13.42
N PHE A 299 -3.30 -17.73 -12.33
CA PHE A 299 -3.12 -18.26 -10.99
C PHE A 299 -4.43 -18.75 -10.40
N VAL A 300 -4.36 -19.85 -9.66
CA VAL A 300 -5.46 -20.36 -8.84
C VAL A 300 -4.99 -20.40 -7.39
N ILE A 301 -5.74 -19.74 -6.51
CA ILE A 301 -5.51 -19.66 -5.08
C ILE A 301 -6.61 -20.48 -4.40
N ILE A 302 -6.22 -21.36 -3.49
CA ILE A 302 -7.11 -22.11 -2.60
C ILE A 302 -6.81 -21.64 -1.18
N ASP A 303 -7.76 -20.92 -0.58
CA ASP A 303 -7.55 -20.35 0.74
C ASP A 303 -7.59 -21.41 1.84
N ASP A 304 -8.53 -22.34 1.73
CA ASP A 304 -8.88 -23.28 2.79
C ASP A 304 -8.21 -24.65 2.64
N TYR A 305 -7.04 -24.73 2.00
CA TYR A 305 -6.39 -26.02 1.73
C TYR A 305 -6.00 -26.80 3.01
N ILE A 306 -5.94 -26.13 4.17
CA ILE A 306 -5.81 -26.79 5.47
C ILE A 306 -7.05 -27.61 5.88
N LEU A 307 -8.23 -27.26 5.35
CA LEU A 307 -9.46 -28.00 5.58
C LEU A 307 -9.44 -29.26 4.71
N LYS A 308 -9.64 -30.42 5.35
CA LYS A 308 -9.50 -31.73 4.70
C LYS A 308 -10.46 -31.91 3.52
N ASN A 309 -11.70 -31.43 3.65
CA ASN A 309 -12.73 -31.47 2.63
C ASN A 309 -12.38 -30.57 1.43
N CYS A 310 -11.92 -29.34 1.67
CA CYS A 310 -11.39 -28.47 0.61
C CYS A 310 -10.20 -29.11 -0.12
N ALA A 311 -9.19 -29.57 0.63
CA ALA A 311 -8.01 -30.25 0.06
C ALA A 311 -8.41 -31.45 -0.81
N GLN A 312 -9.36 -32.25 -0.34
CA GLN A 312 -9.88 -33.39 -1.09
C GLN A 312 -10.55 -32.97 -2.41
N ALA A 313 -11.32 -31.87 -2.43
CA ALA A 313 -11.91 -31.35 -3.67
C ALA A 313 -10.84 -30.91 -4.67
N VAL A 314 -9.82 -30.20 -4.21
CA VAL A 314 -8.69 -29.76 -5.02
C VAL A 314 -7.93 -30.95 -5.60
N ASP A 315 -7.61 -31.94 -4.77
CA ASP A 315 -6.87 -33.14 -5.19
C ASP A 315 -7.68 -33.98 -6.19
N ASN A 316 -8.99 -34.16 -5.96
CA ASN A 316 -9.90 -34.85 -6.88
C ASN A 316 -9.97 -34.15 -8.24
N PHE A 317 -10.14 -32.82 -8.24
CA PHE A 317 -10.18 -32.02 -9.47
C PHE A 317 -8.87 -32.14 -10.24
N ARG A 318 -7.74 -31.92 -9.56
CA ARG A 318 -6.40 -31.98 -10.18
C ARG A 318 -6.09 -33.36 -10.74
N SER A 319 -6.43 -34.44 -10.03
CA SER A 319 -6.28 -35.82 -10.49
C SER A 319 -7.11 -36.07 -11.76
N THR A 320 -8.39 -35.70 -11.73
CA THR A 320 -9.33 -35.86 -12.85
C THR A 320 -8.84 -35.14 -14.11
N HIS A 321 -8.32 -33.92 -13.94
CA HIS A 321 -7.84 -33.08 -15.04
C HIS A 321 -6.35 -33.22 -15.35
N ARG A 322 -5.64 -34.14 -14.66
CA ARG A 322 -4.19 -34.38 -14.80
C ARG A 322 -3.34 -33.11 -14.65
N ILE A 323 -3.68 -32.28 -13.66
CA ILE A 323 -2.96 -31.06 -13.33
C ILE A 323 -1.79 -31.40 -12.40
N ASP A 324 -0.57 -31.31 -12.92
CA ASP A 324 0.68 -31.59 -12.21
C ASP A 324 1.44 -30.33 -11.76
N ALA A 325 0.92 -29.13 -12.09
CA ALA A 325 1.51 -27.85 -11.69
C ALA A 325 1.70 -27.78 -10.16
N PRO A 326 2.90 -27.44 -9.66
CA PRO A 326 3.22 -27.53 -8.23
C PRO A 326 2.35 -26.59 -7.38
N LEU A 327 1.92 -27.08 -6.22
CA LEU A 327 1.26 -26.26 -5.20
C LEU A 327 2.33 -25.49 -4.40
N SER A 328 2.15 -24.20 -4.28
CA SER A 328 3.00 -23.30 -3.49
C SER A 328 2.26 -22.89 -2.23
N ALA A 329 2.85 -23.17 -1.06
CA ALA A 329 2.27 -22.80 0.22
C ALA A 329 2.35 -21.28 0.46
N VAL A 330 1.38 -20.73 1.19
CA VAL A 330 1.36 -19.32 1.60
C VAL A 330 1.74 -19.17 3.07
N ASP A 331 0.93 -19.73 3.96
CA ASP A 331 1.00 -19.49 5.42
C ASP A 331 0.71 -20.74 6.26
N GLY A 332 0.62 -21.91 5.61
CA GLY A 332 0.21 -23.17 6.25
C GLY A 332 -1.29 -23.44 6.16
N ALA A 333 -2.09 -22.46 5.75
CA ALA A 333 -3.51 -22.62 5.43
C ALA A 333 -3.74 -22.72 3.91
N ALA A 334 -3.29 -21.70 3.19
CA ALA A 334 -3.54 -21.54 1.76
C ALA A 334 -2.43 -22.09 0.88
N VAL A 335 -2.83 -22.49 -0.33
CA VAL A 335 -1.92 -22.84 -1.43
C VAL A 335 -2.33 -22.16 -2.72
N TRP A 336 -1.43 -22.05 -3.67
CA TRP A 336 -1.75 -21.62 -5.03
C TRP A 336 -0.94 -22.39 -6.07
N TRP A 337 -1.38 -22.39 -7.32
CA TRP A 337 -0.58 -22.85 -8.45
C TRP A 337 -0.74 -21.94 -9.66
N GLN A 338 0.25 -21.98 -10.55
CA GLN A 338 0.20 -21.32 -11.85
C GLN A 338 -0.29 -22.31 -12.92
N VAL A 339 -1.31 -21.93 -13.68
CA VAL A 339 -1.76 -22.70 -14.84
C VAL A 339 -0.66 -22.67 -15.90
N PRO A 340 -0.19 -23.82 -16.41
CA PRO A 340 0.90 -23.85 -17.38
C PRO A 340 0.62 -22.94 -18.58
N ALA A 341 1.60 -22.10 -18.94
CA ALA A 341 1.53 -21.37 -20.20
C ALA A 341 1.46 -22.38 -21.36
N SER A 342 0.57 -22.15 -22.32
CA SER A 342 0.57 -22.93 -23.56
C SER A 342 1.94 -22.78 -24.20
N ARG A 343 2.64 -23.90 -24.48
CA ARG A 343 3.92 -23.90 -25.20
C ARG A 343 3.71 -23.28 -26.59
N GLY A 344 3.91 -21.98 -26.73
CA GLY A 344 3.72 -21.28 -28.00
C GLY A 344 3.26 -19.84 -27.84
N ALA A 345 4.07 -19.02 -27.17
CA ALA A 345 4.23 -17.57 -27.40
C ALA A 345 5.17 -17.01 -26.34
N LEU A 346 6.46 -17.37 -26.42
CA LEU A 346 7.48 -16.44 -25.96
C LEU A 346 7.71 -15.46 -27.12
N PRO A 347 7.74 -14.15 -26.88
CA PRO A 347 8.04 -13.15 -27.90
C PRO A 347 9.42 -13.35 -28.53
#